data_AF-A0A2X1PS18-F1
#
_entry.id   AF-A0A2X1PS18-F1
#
_cell.length_a   1.000
_cell.length_b   1.000
_cell.length_c   1.000
_cell.angle_alpha   90.00
_cell.angle_beta   90.00
_cell.angle_gamma   90.00
#
_symmetry.space_group_name_H-M   'P 1'
#
loop_
_entity.id
_entity.type
_entity.pdbx_description
1 polymer ?
#
loop_
_entity_poly.entity_id
_entity_poly.type
_entity_poly.pdbx_seq_one_letter_code
_entity_poly.pdbx_strand_id
1 'polypeptide(L)'
;MKTRTQQIEELQKEWTQPRWEGITRPYSAEDVVKLRGSVNPECTLAQLGAAKMWRLLHGESKKGYINSLGALTGGQALQQAKAGIEAVYLSGWQVAADANLAASMYPDQSLYPANSVPAVVERINNTFRRADQIQWSAALSRAIRAMSITSCRSLPMRKPVLAVS
;
A
#
# COMPACT_ATOMS: atom_id res chain seq x y z
N MET A 1 -21.89 -6.33 -17.33
CA MET A 1 -20.96 -5.18 -17.46
C MET A 1 -21.72 -3.93 -17.04
N LYS A 2 -21.18 -3.10 -16.15
CA LYS A 2 -21.90 -1.92 -15.66
C LYS A 2 -22.00 -0.86 -16.75
N THR A 3 -23.17 -0.26 -16.91
CA THR A 3 -23.35 0.85 -17.85
C THR A 3 -22.60 2.08 -17.35
N ARG A 4 -22.34 3.05 -18.25
CA ARG A 4 -21.69 4.31 -17.87
C ARG A 4 -22.48 5.05 -16.78
N THR A 5 -23.81 5.09 -16.90
CA THR A 5 -24.72 5.69 -15.91
C THR A 5 -24.59 5.03 -14.55
N GLN A 6 -24.61 3.68 -14.49
CA GLN A 6 -24.44 2.94 -13.25
C GLN A 6 -23.09 3.26 -12.57
N GLN A 7 -22.01 3.40 -13.34
CA GLN A 7 -20.70 3.76 -12.78
C GLN A 7 -20.64 5.18 -12.20
N ILE A 8 -21.40 6.12 -12.77
CA ILE A 8 -21.50 7.49 -12.27
C ILE A 8 -22.27 7.51 -10.95
N GLU A 9 -23.43 6.86 -10.91
CA GLU A 9 -24.28 6.75 -9.71
C GLU A 9 -23.54 6.07 -8.55
N GLU A 10 -22.80 4.99 -8.84
CA GLU A 10 -21.98 4.30 -7.85
C GLU A 10 -20.88 5.21 -7.29
N LEU A 11 -20.20 5.98 -8.15
CA LEU A 11 -19.15 6.89 -7.71
C LEU A 11 -19.70 8.06 -6.89
N GLN A 12 -20.86 8.60 -7.27
CA GLN A 12 -21.57 9.61 -6.49
C GLN A 12 -21.96 9.09 -5.12
N LYS A 13 -22.49 7.87 -5.05
CA LYS A 13 -22.79 7.19 -3.78
C LYS A 13 -21.54 6.89 -2.96
N GLU A 14 -20.43 6.54 -3.60
CA GLU A 14 -19.16 6.33 -2.91
C GLU A 14 -18.67 7.61 -2.26
N TRP A 15 -18.81 8.77 -2.92
CA TRP A 15 -18.37 10.06 -2.42
C TRP A 15 -19.17 10.59 -1.22
N THR A 16 -20.32 9.99 -0.88
CA THR A 16 -21.07 10.34 0.35
C THR A 16 -20.59 9.56 1.58
N GLN A 17 -19.68 8.60 1.41
CA GLN A 17 -19.14 7.81 2.52
C GLN A 17 -18.29 8.67 3.48
N PRO A 18 -18.22 8.33 4.78
CA PRO A 18 -17.41 9.06 5.77
C PRO A 18 -15.94 9.23 5.38
N ARG A 19 -15.41 8.33 4.56
CA ARG A 19 -14.06 8.40 3.99
C ARG A 19 -13.75 9.73 3.28
N TRP A 20 -14.78 10.39 2.77
CA TRP A 20 -14.67 11.58 1.94
C TRP A 20 -15.25 12.84 2.59
N GLU A 21 -15.61 12.76 3.88
CA GLU A 21 -16.05 13.93 4.65
C GLU A 21 -14.97 15.03 4.63
N GLY A 22 -15.39 16.26 4.33
CA GLY A 22 -14.49 17.42 4.20
C GLY A 22 -13.66 17.48 2.91
N ILE A 23 -13.79 16.52 1.98
CA ILE A 23 -13.03 16.50 0.72
C ILE A 23 -13.80 17.21 -0.41
N THR A 24 -13.28 18.34 -0.87
CA THR A 24 -13.82 19.08 -2.03
C THR A 24 -13.20 18.56 -3.35
N ARG A 25 -14.03 18.37 -4.37
CA ARG A 25 -13.61 18.01 -5.74
C ARG A 25 -14.10 19.06 -6.73
N PRO A 26 -13.23 19.74 -7.48
CA PRO A 26 -13.64 20.74 -8.48
C PRO A 26 -14.05 20.09 -9.82
N TYR A 27 -14.55 18.86 -9.79
CA TYR A 27 -14.94 18.06 -10.95
C TYR A 27 -16.06 17.08 -10.56
N SER A 28 -16.82 16.61 -11.55
CA SER A 28 -17.96 15.72 -11.33
C SER A 28 -17.57 14.24 -11.36
N ALA A 29 -18.47 13.37 -10.88
CA ALA A 29 -18.32 11.92 -11.05
C ALA A 29 -18.34 11.50 -12.54
N GLU A 30 -19.07 12.26 -13.38
CA GLU A 30 -19.12 12.03 -14.82
C GLU A 30 -17.75 12.26 -15.47
N ASP A 31 -17.05 13.34 -15.10
CA ASP A 31 -15.70 13.65 -15.61
C ASP A 31 -14.72 12.52 -15.29
N VAL A 32 -14.82 11.94 -14.10
CA VAL A 32 -13.99 10.80 -13.69
C VAL A 32 -14.32 9.55 -14.50
N VAL A 33 -15.60 9.21 -14.65
CA VAL A 33 -16.01 8.00 -15.41
C VAL A 33 -15.69 8.15 -16.90
N LYS A 34 -15.73 9.37 -17.45
CA LYS A 34 -15.35 9.67 -18.84
C LYS A 34 -13.90 9.24 -19.14
N LEU A 35 -12.99 9.37 -18.18
CA LEU A 35 -11.56 9.04 -18.33
C LEU A 35 -11.20 7.58 -17.96
N ARG A 36 -12.14 6.82 -17.39
CA ARG A 36 -11.89 5.50 -16.81
C ARG A 36 -11.67 4.37 -17.84
N GLY A 37 -12.16 4.57 -19.07
CA GLY A 37 -12.19 3.51 -20.10
C GLY A 37 -13.26 2.44 -19.83
N SER A 38 -13.39 1.48 -20.76
CA SER A 38 -14.39 0.41 -20.67
C SER A 38 -13.95 -0.75 -19.76
N VAL A 39 -12.64 -0.92 -19.57
CA VAL A 39 -12.03 -1.92 -18.69
C VAL A 39 -11.11 -1.19 -17.72
N ASN A 40 -11.39 -1.31 -16.43
CA ASN A 40 -10.61 -0.67 -15.37
C ASN A 40 -9.83 -1.73 -14.58
N PRO A 41 -8.52 -1.87 -14.78
CA PRO A 41 -7.70 -2.84 -14.03
C PRO A 41 -7.74 -2.57 -12.52
N GLU A 42 -7.93 -3.62 -11.72
CA GLU A 42 -7.97 -3.47 -10.27
C GLU A 42 -6.57 -3.25 -9.69
N CYS A 43 -6.42 -2.18 -8.91
CA CYS A 43 -5.21 -1.92 -8.12
C CYS A 43 -5.33 -2.53 -6.71
N THR A 44 -5.48 -3.85 -6.62
CA THR A 44 -5.82 -4.56 -5.35
C THR A 44 -4.92 -4.19 -4.17
N LEU A 45 -3.60 -4.10 -4.38
CA LEU A 45 -2.65 -3.75 -3.31
C LEU A 45 -2.83 -2.31 -2.82
N ALA A 46 -3.09 -1.37 -3.74
CA ALA A 46 -3.35 0.01 -3.40
C ALA A 46 -4.68 0.17 -2.65
N GLN A 47 -5.75 -0.50 -3.10
CA GLN A 47 -7.06 -0.46 -2.45
C GLN A 47 -7.01 -1.01 -1.02
N LEU A 48 -6.41 -2.20 -0.84
CA LEU A 48 -6.27 -2.81 0.49
C LEU A 48 -5.35 -1.99 1.40
N GLY A 49 -4.26 -1.44 0.84
CA GLY A 49 -3.33 -0.57 1.56
C GLY A 49 -4.00 0.72 2.04
N ALA A 50 -4.71 1.41 1.15
CA ALA A 50 -5.43 2.65 1.48
C ALA A 50 -6.54 2.42 2.52
N ALA A 51 -7.32 1.36 2.37
CA ALA A 51 -8.35 0.98 3.34
C ALA A 51 -7.76 0.65 4.71
N LYS A 52 -6.65 -0.08 4.77
CA LYS A 52 -5.95 -0.38 6.02
C LYS A 52 -5.34 0.87 6.65
N MET A 53 -4.70 1.73 5.87
CA MET A 53 -4.13 2.99 6.37
C MET A 53 -5.21 3.88 6.97
N TRP A 54 -6.37 4.01 6.29
CA TRP A 54 -7.50 4.76 6.81
C TRP A 54 -7.93 4.27 8.19
N ARG A 55 -8.13 2.95 8.35
CA ARG A 55 -8.52 2.37 9.64
C ARG A 55 -7.49 2.60 10.75
N LEU A 56 -6.20 2.45 10.44
CA LEU A 56 -5.11 2.72 11.40
C LEU A 56 -5.10 4.18 11.88
N LEU A 57 -5.32 5.13 10.96
CA LEU A 57 -5.41 6.56 11.28
C LEU A 57 -6.66 6.90 12.11
N HIS A 58 -7.71 6.08 12.06
CA HIS A 58 -8.98 6.28 12.76
C HIS A 58 -9.14 5.37 13.98
N GLY A 59 -8.03 5.04 14.65
CA GLY A 59 -8.05 4.39 15.96
C GLY A 59 -7.71 2.90 15.98
N GLU A 60 -7.49 2.24 14.83
CA GLU A 60 -6.99 0.85 14.84
C GLU A 60 -5.48 0.74 15.11
N SER A 61 -4.73 1.84 15.15
CA SER A 61 -3.30 1.81 15.47
C SER A 61 -3.05 1.44 16.93
N LYS A 62 -2.02 0.63 17.19
CA LYS A 62 -1.74 0.10 18.54
C LYS A 62 -1.47 1.16 19.59
N LYS A 63 -0.93 2.31 19.18
CA LYS A 63 -0.49 3.37 20.08
C LYS A 63 -1.37 4.62 20.03
N GLY A 64 -2.46 4.59 19.27
CA GLY A 64 -3.24 5.78 18.92
C GLY A 64 -2.57 6.69 17.88
N TYR A 65 -1.38 6.32 17.40
CA TYR A 65 -0.67 6.98 16.29
C TYR A 65 0.17 5.96 15.53
N ILE A 66 0.51 6.28 14.27
CA ILE A 66 1.35 5.45 13.41
C ILE A 66 2.74 6.09 13.32
N ASN A 67 3.74 5.47 13.94
CA ASN A 67 5.14 5.78 13.63
C ASN A 67 5.66 4.87 12.53
N SER A 68 6.57 5.42 11.71
CA SER A 68 7.22 4.68 10.64
C SER A 68 8.69 5.10 10.51
N LEU A 69 9.43 4.34 9.72
CA LEU A 69 10.84 4.58 9.38
C LEU A 69 10.98 4.48 7.87
N GLY A 70 11.84 5.32 7.29
CA GLY A 70 12.15 5.26 5.86
C GLY A 70 12.72 3.89 5.45
N ALA A 71 12.18 3.30 4.38
CA ALA A 71 12.69 2.06 3.79
C ALA A 71 13.08 2.28 2.33
N LEU A 72 14.37 2.10 2.01
CA LEU A 72 14.89 2.19 0.64
C LEU A 72 14.91 0.83 -0.08
N THR A 73 14.67 -0.28 0.63
CA THR A 73 14.57 -1.62 0.06
C THR A 73 13.37 -2.41 0.61
N GLY A 74 12.90 -3.38 -0.17
CA GLY A 74 11.84 -4.29 0.28
C GLY A 74 12.25 -5.14 1.50
N GLY A 75 13.54 -5.49 1.62
CA GLY A 75 14.06 -6.21 2.78
C GLY A 75 13.94 -5.41 4.08
N GLN A 76 14.30 -4.12 4.05
CA GLN A 76 14.10 -3.23 5.21
C GLN A 76 12.62 -3.14 5.59
N ALA A 77 11.74 -2.91 4.61
CA ALA A 77 10.30 -2.86 4.85
C ALA A 77 9.74 -4.16 5.47
N LEU A 78 10.23 -5.32 5.03
CA LEU A 78 9.87 -6.62 5.60
C LEU A 78 10.32 -6.75 7.07
N GLN A 79 11.53 -6.33 7.40
CA GLN A 79 12.01 -6.38 8.79
C GLN A 79 11.25 -5.41 9.69
N GLN A 80 10.93 -4.20 9.20
CA GLN A 80 10.05 -3.28 9.92
C GLN A 80 8.68 -3.93 10.20
N ALA A 81 8.08 -4.60 9.22
CA ALA A 81 6.81 -5.29 9.39
C ALA A 81 6.87 -6.39 10.46
N LYS A 82 7.96 -7.18 10.47
CA LYS A 82 8.24 -8.20 11.49
C LYS A 82 8.47 -7.60 12.87
N ALA A 83 9.14 -6.45 12.95
CA ALA A 83 9.36 -5.70 14.18
C ALA A 83 8.08 -5.03 14.74
N GLY A 84 6.96 -5.13 14.02
CA GLY A 84 5.66 -4.66 14.47
C GLY A 84 5.28 -3.26 14.01
N ILE A 85 6.07 -2.61 13.16
CA ILE A 85 5.72 -1.35 12.50
C ILE A 85 4.42 -1.54 11.70
N GLU A 86 3.53 -0.55 11.77
CA GLU A 86 2.17 -0.66 11.25
C GLU A 86 2.02 -0.14 9.81
N ALA A 87 2.90 0.75 9.37
CA ALA A 87 2.98 1.30 8.02
C ALA A 87 4.43 1.59 7.61
N VAL A 88 4.73 1.54 6.32
CA VAL A 88 6.08 1.84 5.79
C VAL A 88 6.10 3.22 5.16
N TYR A 89 7.09 4.03 5.52
CA TYR A 89 7.38 5.31 4.89
C TYR A 89 8.46 5.11 3.82
N LEU A 90 8.22 5.65 2.63
CA LEU A 90 9.17 5.68 1.54
C LEU A 90 9.51 7.14 1.22
N SER A 91 10.78 7.49 1.43
CA SER A 91 11.30 8.86 1.29
C SER A 91 11.90 9.10 -0.09
N GLY A 92 11.45 10.16 -0.77
CA GLY A 92 12.03 10.67 -2.02
C GLY A 92 13.51 11.01 -1.87
N TRP A 93 13.89 11.67 -0.78
CA TRP A 93 15.29 11.92 -0.42
C TRP A 93 16.14 10.64 -0.40
N GLN A 94 15.67 9.55 0.22
CA GLN A 94 16.39 8.27 0.24
C GLN A 94 16.49 7.65 -1.15
N VAL A 95 15.44 7.79 -1.97
CA VAL A 95 15.44 7.32 -3.36
C VAL A 95 16.42 8.12 -4.21
N ALA A 96 16.47 9.44 -4.05
CA ALA A 96 17.45 10.32 -4.70
C ALA A 96 18.88 9.90 -4.38
N ALA A 97 19.14 9.62 -3.11
CA ALA A 97 20.48 9.25 -2.65
C ALA A 97 20.93 7.89 -3.17
N ASP A 98 20.07 6.85 -3.13
CA ASP A 98 20.58 5.47 -3.23
C ASP A 98 19.61 4.41 -3.81
N ALA A 99 18.43 4.79 -4.32
CA ALA A 99 17.47 3.80 -4.85
C ALA A 99 16.75 4.23 -6.13
N ASN A 100 17.25 5.25 -6.83
CA ASN A 100 16.66 5.73 -8.07
C ASN A 100 17.08 4.89 -9.28
N LEU A 101 16.32 5.03 -10.37
CA LEU A 101 16.53 4.29 -11.61
C LEU A 101 17.68 4.83 -12.48
N ALA A 102 18.20 6.02 -12.18
CA ALA A 102 19.37 6.56 -12.86
C ALA A 102 20.70 6.02 -12.29
N ALA A 103 20.64 5.15 -11.28
CA ALA A 103 21.79 4.51 -10.64
C ALA A 103 22.89 5.51 -10.23
N SER A 104 22.48 6.70 -9.83
CA SER A 104 23.36 7.82 -9.50
C SER A 104 22.92 8.44 -8.17
N MET A 105 23.86 8.94 -7.38
CA MET A 105 23.54 9.65 -6.14
C MET A 105 23.13 11.08 -6.45
N TYR A 106 21.96 11.50 -5.95
CA TYR A 106 21.45 12.87 -6.09
C TYR A 106 21.12 13.51 -4.72
N PRO A 107 21.17 14.86 -4.63
CA PRO A 107 20.50 15.58 -3.55
C PRO A 107 18.98 15.57 -3.75
N ASP A 108 18.25 16.02 -2.73
CA ASP A 108 16.78 16.07 -2.73
C ASP A 108 16.25 17.30 -3.47
N GLN A 109 16.42 17.25 -4.79
CA GLN A 109 15.97 18.27 -5.74
C GLN A 109 15.15 17.64 -6.87
N SER A 110 14.57 16.46 -6.62
CA SER A 110 13.76 15.70 -7.58
C SER A 110 14.43 15.50 -8.96
N LEU A 111 15.75 15.30 -8.98
CA LEU A 111 16.56 15.15 -10.21
C LEU A 111 16.46 13.75 -10.83
N TYR A 112 15.92 12.78 -10.09
CA TYR A 112 15.80 11.40 -10.54
C TYR A 112 14.56 11.19 -11.43
N PRO A 113 14.54 10.13 -12.26
CA PRO A 113 13.37 9.79 -13.08
C PRO A 113 12.10 9.61 -12.22
N ALA A 114 10.98 10.23 -12.62
CA ALA A 114 9.74 10.28 -11.84
C ALA A 114 9.16 8.89 -11.45
N ASN A 115 9.50 7.84 -12.19
CA ASN A 115 9.11 6.45 -11.89
C ASN A 115 10.00 5.76 -10.83
N SER A 116 10.99 6.44 -10.26
CA SER A 116 11.92 5.86 -9.27
C SER A 116 11.22 5.49 -7.95
N VAL A 117 10.44 6.42 -7.37
CA VAL A 117 9.68 6.14 -6.13
C VAL A 117 8.64 5.03 -6.36
N PRO A 118 7.81 5.06 -7.44
CA PRO A 118 6.93 3.94 -7.79
C PRO A 118 7.64 2.59 -7.90
N ALA A 119 8.84 2.54 -8.51
CA ALA A 119 9.61 1.30 -8.62
C ALA A 119 10.01 0.72 -7.26
N VAL A 120 10.34 1.57 -6.28
CA VAL A 120 10.63 1.11 -4.90
C VAL A 120 9.35 0.66 -4.19
N VAL A 121 8.21 1.34 -4.38
CA VAL A 121 6.90 0.87 -3.86
C VAL A 121 6.57 -0.53 -4.38
N GLU A 122 6.82 -0.78 -5.66
CA GLU A 122 6.60 -2.11 -6.27
C GLU A 122 7.54 -3.16 -5.63
N ARG A 123 8.83 -2.86 -5.46
CA ARG A 123 9.80 -3.76 -4.80
C ARG A 123 9.38 -4.12 -3.37
N ILE A 124 8.89 -3.14 -2.60
CA ILE A 124 8.37 -3.36 -1.24
C ILE A 124 7.17 -4.30 -1.28
N ASN A 125 6.20 -4.02 -2.14
CA ASN A 125 4.99 -4.83 -2.28
C ASN A 125 5.28 -6.26 -2.75
N ASN A 126 6.21 -6.44 -3.69
CA ASN A 126 6.66 -7.76 -4.14
C ASN A 126 7.31 -8.55 -3.00
N THR A 127 8.07 -7.88 -2.14
CA THR A 127 8.68 -8.51 -0.96
C THR A 127 7.62 -8.95 0.05
N PHE A 128 6.64 -8.08 0.34
CA PHE A 128 5.51 -8.45 1.21
C PHE A 128 4.69 -9.60 0.63
N ARG A 129 4.42 -9.59 -0.68
CA ARG A 129 3.71 -10.67 -1.36
C ARG A 129 4.46 -11.99 -1.23
N ARG A 130 5.79 -12.00 -1.39
CA ARG A 130 6.58 -13.23 -1.22
C ARG A 130 6.58 -13.73 0.22
N ALA A 131 6.74 -12.83 1.19
CA ALA A 131 6.67 -13.19 2.61
C ALA A 131 5.30 -13.78 3.00
N ASP A 132 4.22 -13.18 2.48
CA ASP A 132 2.84 -13.64 2.63
C ASP A 132 2.62 -15.02 2.00
N GLN A 133 3.10 -15.25 0.76
CA GLN A 133 3.03 -16.55 0.09
C GLN A 133 3.75 -17.65 0.88
N ILE A 134 4.93 -17.37 1.44
CA ILE A 134 5.69 -18.31 2.28
C ILE A 134 4.91 -18.63 3.56
N GLN A 135 4.36 -17.61 4.22
CA GLN A 135 3.57 -17.80 5.43
C GLN A 135 2.29 -18.61 5.16
N TRP A 136 1.61 -18.32 4.04
CA TRP A 136 0.40 -19.00 3.63
C TRP A 136 0.65 -20.48 3.29
N SER A 137 1.69 -20.78 2.51
CA SER A 137 2.03 -22.15 2.14
C SER A 137 2.50 -22.97 3.34
N ALA A 138 3.31 -22.38 4.24
CA ALA A 138 3.73 -23.05 5.46
C ALA A 138 2.57 -23.32 6.42
N ALA A 139 1.56 -22.45 6.45
CA ALA A 139 0.35 -22.67 7.26
C ALA A 139 -0.46 -23.88 6.75
N LEU A 140 -0.55 -24.09 5.42
CA LEU A 140 -1.15 -25.29 4.82
C LEU A 140 -0.39 -26.56 5.21
N SER A 141 0.94 -26.56 5.10
CA SER A 141 1.78 -27.71 5.48
C SER A 141 1.70 -28.01 6.99
N ARG A 142 1.53 -26.98 7.83
CA ARG A 142 1.37 -27.14 9.28
C ARG A 142 -0.04 -27.55 9.67
N ALA A 143 -1.10 -27.10 9.01
CA ALA A 143 -2.45 -27.60 9.27
C ALA A 143 -2.56 -29.11 9.02
N ILE A 144 -1.82 -29.64 8.04
CA ILE A 144 -1.69 -31.08 7.78
C ILE A 144 -0.85 -31.79 8.87
N ARG A 145 0.06 -31.09 9.56
CA ARG A 145 0.98 -31.65 10.59
C ARG A 145 0.58 -31.37 12.05
N ALA A 146 -0.26 -30.39 12.34
CA ALA A 146 -0.45 -29.80 13.66
C ALA A 146 -1.65 -30.37 14.44
N MET A 147 -1.73 -31.71 14.51
CA MET A 147 -2.25 -32.40 15.71
C MET A 147 -1.28 -32.28 16.92
N SER A 148 -0.24 -31.45 16.85
CA SER A 148 0.70 -31.22 17.97
C SER A 148 1.31 -29.80 17.94
N ILE A 149 0.86 -28.97 18.88
CA ILE A 149 1.54 -27.91 19.66
C ILE A 149 2.65 -27.08 18.96
N THR A 150 2.36 -25.79 18.70
CA THR A 150 3.01 -24.56 19.25
C THR A 150 2.68 -23.34 18.37
N SER A 151 2.08 -22.30 18.97
CA SER A 151 1.58 -21.08 18.30
C SER A 151 2.71 -20.16 17.82
N CYS A 152 3.01 -20.18 16.52
CA CYS A 152 3.74 -19.10 15.86
C CYS A 152 2.70 -18.05 15.45
N ARG A 153 2.67 -16.88 16.12
CA ARG A 153 1.71 -15.81 15.81
C ARG A 153 1.83 -15.43 14.33
N SER A 154 0.74 -15.58 13.58
CA SER A 154 0.62 -15.11 12.20
C SER A 154 0.71 -13.58 12.20
N LEU A 155 1.89 -13.04 11.95
CA LEU A 155 2.06 -11.60 11.78
C LEU A 155 1.52 -11.19 10.41
N PRO A 156 0.68 -10.14 10.31
CA PRO A 156 0.25 -9.64 9.02
C PRO A 156 1.44 -8.96 8.33
N MET A 157 2.03 -9.65 7.36
CA MET A 157 3.23 -9.20 6.63
C MET A 157 2.97 -7.96 5.75
N ARG A 158 1.75 -7.81 5.23
CA ARG A 158 1.39 -6.65 4.40
C ARG A 158 1.14 -5.42 5.26
N LYS A 159 1.93 -4.37 5.02
CA LYS A 159 1.76 -3.04 5.62
C LYS A 159 1.39 -2.03 4.53
N PRO A 160 0.52 -1.05 4.81
CA PRO A 160 0.32 0.06 3.88
C PRO A 160 1.64 0.83 3.70
N VAL A 161 1.89 1.26 2.47
CA VAL A 161 3.08 2.04 2.11
C VAL A 161 2.64 3.48 1.85
N LEU A 162 3.23 4.42 2.56
CA LEU A 162 3.11 5.85 2.33
C LEU A 162 4.37 6.32 1.59
N ALA A 163 4.22 6.69 0.33
CA ALA A 163 5.31 7.20 -0.50
C ALA A 163 5.23 8.73 -0.59
N VAL A 164 6.36 9.38 -0.34
CA VAL A 164 6.54 10.83 -0.52
C VAL A 164 7.71 11.00 -1.47
N SER A 165 7.50 11.78 -2.53
CA SER A 165 8.54 12.13 -3.50
C SER A 165 9.01 13.56 -3.30
#